data_AF-A0A8B6BMT6-F1
#
_entry.id   AF-A0A8B6BMT6-F1
#
_cell.length_a   1.000
_cell.length_b   1.000
_cell.length_c   1.000
_cell.angle_alpha   90.00
_cell.angle_beta   90.00
_cell.angle_gamma   90.00
#
_symmetry.space_group_name_H-M   'P 1'
#
loop_
_entity.id
_entity.type
_entity.pdbx_description
1 polymer ?
#
loop_
_entity_poly.entity_id
_entity_poly.type
_entity_poly.pdbx_seq_one_letter_code
_entity_poly.pdbx_strand_id
1 'polypeptide(L)'
;MEGTLHVNKEQLMAASPVFHKMLTANFKEKKDQVINLPDKSAIAFAHFLRHTLPGFDGMEMTETVAHLIVPIAHEYQCTETLSKVDLKLVNCCNTTIRLKTEQLLEYILEAELYDLTNLLNNCIEKAPRRKFTAFVENPQFQKISPGTKDKICLMRWKNVDRIINEIPVYTISQEKFTAMRNKFTDYMEG
;
A
#
# COMPACT_ATOMS: atom_id res chain seq x y z
N MET A 1 2.15 -20.02 -24.72
CA MET A 1 0.98 -19.71 -25.56
C MET A 1 1.03 -18.23 -25.88
N GLU A 2 1.44 -17.89 -27.09
CA GLU A 2 1.20 -16.56 -27.67
C GLU A 2 -0.31 -16.47 -27.93
N GLY A 3 -0.99 -15.59 -27.20
CA GLY A 3 -2.43 -15.40 -27.29
C GLY A 3 -2.73 -14.06 -27.96
N THR A 4 -3.37 -14.08 -29.12
CA THR A 4 -3.90 -12.86 -29.73
C THR A 4 -5.10 -12.38 -28.91
N LEU A 5 -5.04 -11.14 -28.43
CA LEU A 5 -6.13 -10.49 -27.71
C LEU A 5 -6.80 -9.49 -28.64
N HIS A 6 -8.07 -9.73 -28.96
CA HIS A 6 -8.86 -8.80 -29.76
C HIS A 6 -9.49 -7.74 -28.86
N VAL A 7 -9.21 -6.47 -29.14
CA VAL A 7 -9.70 -5.32 -28.37
C VAL A 7 -10.21 -4.24 -29.31
N ASN A 8 -11.14 -3.42 -28.81
CA ASN A 8 -11.58 -2.24 -29.53
C ASN A 8 -10.52 -1.12 -29.37
N LYS A 9 -10.04 -0.60 -30.50
CA LYS A 9 -9.01 0.45 -30.55
C LYS A 9 -9.42 1.72 -29.82
N GLU A 10 -10.67 2.15 -29.97
CA GLU A 10 -11.20 3.37 -29.36
C GLU A 10 -11.26 3.24 -27.84
N GLN A 11 -11.75 2.10 -27.33
CA GLN A 11 -11.77 1.83 -25.89
C GLN A 11 -10.36 1.84 -25.28
N LEU A 12 -9.39 1.23 -25.98
CA LEU A 12 -8.01 1.18 -25.53
C LEU A 12 -7.35 2.56 -25.48
N MET A 13 -7.59 3.39 -26.51
CA MET A 13 -7.11 4.77 -26.55
C MET A 13 -7.80 5.67 -25.51
N ALA A 14 -9.09 5.43 -25.23
CA ALA A 14 -9.82 6.17 -24.21
C ALA A 14 -9.31 5.86 -22.80
N ALA A 15 -8.94 4.61 -22.54
CA ALA A 15 -8.48 4.16 -21.21
C ALA A 15 -7.00 4.48 -20.92
N SER A 16 -6.21 4.87 -21.93
CA SER A 16 -4.77 5.08 -21.78
C SER A 16 -4.25 6.17 -22.72
N PRO A 17 -3.62 7.23 -22.18
CA PRO A 17 -2.96 8.23 -23.01
C PRO A 17 -1.76 7.64 -23.79
N VAL A 18 -1.12 6.59 -23.26
CA VAL A 18 -0.02 5.89 -23.95
C VAL A 18 -0.54 5.18 -25.19
N PHE A 19 -1.63 4.41 -25.07
CA PHE A 19 -2.26 3.78 -26.24
C PHE A 19 -2.80 4.82 -27.21
N HIS A 20 -3.42 5.89 -26.72
CA HIS A 20 -3.86 7.01 -27.56
C HIS A 20 -2.72 7.54 -28.43
N LYS A 21 -1.59 7.90 -27.80
CA LYS A 21 -0.43 8.43 -28.50
C LYS A 21 0.17 7.42 -29.47
N MET A 22 0.36 6.17 -29.04
CA MET A 22 0.92 5.09 -29.87
C MET A 22 0.09 4.85 -31.15
N LEU A 23 -1.23 4.98 -31.05
CA LEU A 23 -2.17 4.63 -32.11
C LEU A 23 -2.61 5.79 -33.02
N THR A 24 -2.31 7.03 -32.64
CA THR A 24 -2.73 8.25 -33.38
C THR A 24 -1.54 9.06 -33.90
N ALA A 25 -0.43 9.11 -33.17
CA ALA A 25 0.78 9.80 -33.60
C ALA A 25 1.52 9.03 -34.71
N ASN A 26 2.56 9.63 -35.29
CA ASN A 26 3.29 9.05 -36.43
C ASN A 26 4.25 7.91 -36.01
N PHE A 27 3.78 7.00 -35.16
CA PHE A 27 4.45 5.74 -34.85
C PHE A 27 4.05 4.66 -35.86
N LYS A 28 4.84 3.58 -35.95
CA LYS A 28 4.58 2.46 -36.86
C LYS A 28 3.25 1.76 -36.52
N GLU A 29 2.96 1.66 -35.22
CA GLU A 29 1.80 1.00 -34.63
C GLU A 29 0.47 1.65 -35.05
N LYS A 30 0.48 2.90 -35.53
CA LYS A 30 -0.70 3.58 -36.07
C LYS A 30 -1.34 2.83 -37.24
N LYS A 31 -0.51 2.22 -38.10
CA LYS A 31 -0.94 1.51 -39.31
C LYS A 31 -1.05 0.00 -39.10
N ASP A 32 -0.55 -0.50 -37.97
CA ASP A 32 -0.54 -1.93 -37.68
C ASP A 32 -1.93 -2.38 -37.19
N GLN A 33 -2.36 -3.54 -37.70
CA GLN A 33 -3.57 -4.20 -37.18
C GLN A 33 -3.28 -5.04 -35.93
N VAL A 34 -2.00 -5.35 -35.67
CA VAL A 34 -1.53 -6.16 -34.55
C VAL A 34 -0.36 -5.46 -33.88
N ILE A 35 -0.46 -5.22 -32.57
CA ILE A 35 0.62 -4.64 -31.77
C ILE A 35 1.31 -5.79 -31.03
N ASN A 36 2.61 -5.96 -31.25
CA ASN A 36 3.40 -6.98 -30.57
C ASN A 36 3.89 -6.47 -29.21
N LEU A 37 3.64 -7.24 -28.16
CA LEU A 37 4.06 -6.96 -26.79
C LEU A 37 4.98 -8.08 -26.27
N PRO A 38 6.24 -8.15 -26.75
CA PRO A 38 7.10 -9.33 -26.55
C PRO A 38 7.45 -9.60 -25.08
N ASP A 39 7.54 -8.56 -24.25
CA ASP A 39 7.93 -8.67 -22.84
C ASP A 39 6.72 -8.75 -21.88
N LYS A 40 5.51 -8.98 -22.40
CA LYS A 40 4.28 -9.02 -21.60
C LYS A 40 3.68 -10.41 -21.54
N SER A 41 3.39 -10.86 -20.33
CA SER A 41 2.58 -12.07 -20.12
C SER A 41 1.18 -11.86 -20.70
N ALA A 42 0.77 -12.71 -21.64
CA ALA A 42 -0.57 -12.66 -22.23
C ALA A 42 -1.67 -12.79 -21.17
N ILE A 43 -1.44 -13.58 -20.12
CA ILE A 43 -2.37 -13.74 -18.99
C ILE A 43 -2.49 -12.44 -18.19
N ALA A 44 -1.35 -11.82 -17.86
CA ALA A 44 -1.34 -10.56 -17.12
C ALA A 44 -2.04 -9.45 -17.91
N PHE A 45 -1.76 -9.37 -19.21
CA PHE A 45 -2.37 -8.38 -20.08
C PHE A 45 -3.87 -8.60 -20.27
N ALA A 46 -4.32 -9.86 -20.37
CA ALA A 46 -5.74 -10.18 -20.42
C ALA A 46 -6.48 -9.75 -19.13
N HIS A 47 -5.89 -9.97 -17.95
CA HIS A 47 -6.44 -9.45 -16.70
C HIS A 47 -6.47 -7.92 -16.66
N PHE A 48 -5.39 -7.27 -17.10
CA PHE A 48 -5.32 -5.81 -17.19
C PHE A 48 -6.46 -5.26 -18.08
N LEU A 49 -6.66 -5.82 -19.27
CA LEU A 49 -7.73 -5.38 -20.18
C LEU A 49 -9.12 -5.55 -19.55
N ARG A 50 -9.38 -6.68 -18.88
CA ARG A 50 -10.67 -6.95 -18.22
C ARG A 50 -10.99 -5.97 -17.10
N HIS A 51 -9.98 -5.42 -16.43
CA HIS A 51 -10.19 -4.46 -15.34
C HIS A 51 -10.10 -2.99 -15.79
N THR A 52 -9.70 -2.76 -17.05
CA THR A 52 -9.48 -1.42 -17.61
C THR A 52 -10.56 -1.04 -18.62
N LEU A 53 -11.01 -1.97 -19.45
CA LEU A 53 -11.98 -1.70 -20.50
C LEU A 53 -13.41 -2.01 -20.02
N PRO A 54 -14.41 -1.21 -20.46
CA PRO A 54 -15.80 -1.47 -20.14
C PRO A 54 -16.32 -2.75 -20.84
N GLY A 55 -17.35 -3.37 -20.27
CA GLY A 55 -18.00 -4.57 -20.85
C GLY A 55 -17.43 -5.91 -20.39
N PHE A 56 -16.45 -5.89 -19.48
CA PHE A 56 -15.96 -7.08 -18.76
C PHE A 56 -16.50 -7.17 -17.34
N ASP A 57 -17.70 -6.60 -17.13
CA ASP A 57 -18.34 -6.48 -15.83
C ASP A 57 -18.65 -7.87 -15.26
N GLY A 58 -18.14 -8.16 -14.06
CA GLY A 58 -18.44 -9.39 -13.33
C GLY A 58 -17.23 -10.19 -12.83
N MET A 59 -16.00 -9.88 -13.28
CA MET A 59 -14.81 -10.50 -12.69
C MET A 59 -14.31 -9.68 -11.50
N GLU A 60 -14.38 -10.25 -10.30
CA GLU A 60 -13.83 -9.60 -9.11
C GLU A 60 -12.30 -9.48 -9.25
N MET A 61 -11.77 -8.28 -8.96
CA MET A 61 -10.33 -8.11 -8.81
C MET A 61 -9.89 -8.76 -7.50
N THR A 62 -9.11 -9.84 -7.59
CA THR A 62 -8.46 -10.45 -6.42
C THR A 62 -7.17 -9.72 -6.09
N GLU A 63 -6.61 -9.96 -4.90
CA GLU A 63 -5.31 -9.39 -4.50
C GLU A 63 -4.19 -9.80 -5.46
N THR A 64 -4.12 -11.10 -5.81
CA THR A 64 -3.14 -11.62 -6.77
C THR A 64 -3.25 -10.93 -8.13
N VAL A 65 -4.49 -10.67 -8.60
CA VAL A 65 -4.70 -9.96 -9.85
C VAL A 65 -4.29 -8.50 -9.74
N ALA A 66 -4.58 -7.83 -8.61
CA ALA A 66 -4.17 -6.45 -8.38
C ALA A 66 -2.64 -6.28 -8.49
N HIS A 67 -1.87 -7.15 -7.80
CA HIS A 67 -0.41 -7.19 -7.92
C HIS A 67 0.09 -7.50 -9.33
N LEU A 68 -0.64 -8.36 -10.06
CA LEU A 68 -0.27 -8.75 -11.42
C LEU A 68 -0.43 -7.60 -12.42
N ILE A 69 -1.48 -6.79 -12.27
CA ILE A 69 -1.83 -5.77 -13.28
C ILE A 69 -1.28 -4.38 -12.94
N VAL A 70 -0.91 -4.09 -11.69
CA VAL A 70 -0.41 -2.77 -11.30
C VAL A 70 0.75 -2.27 -12.16
N PRO A 71 1.77 -3.08 -12.52
CA PRO A 71 2.89 -2.58 -13.32
C PRO A 71 2.45 -2.19 -14.73
N ILE A 72 1.51 -2.95 -15.29
CA ILE A 72 0.95 -2.70 -16.63
C ILE A 72 0.10 -1.43 -16.60
N ALA A 73 -0.81 -1.30 -15.62
CA ALA A 73 -1.64 -0.13 -15.49
C ALA A 73 -0.81 1.15 -15.29
N HIS A 74 0.29 1.06 -14.54
CA HIS A 74 1.23 2.16 -14.36
C HIS A 74 1.96 2.52 -15.66
N GLU A 75 2.54 1.53 -16.35
CA GLU A 75 3.24 1.72 -17.63
C GLU A 75 2.37 2.36 -18.71
N TYR A 76 1.11 1.94 -18.80
CA TYR A 76 0.15 2.49 -19.75
C TYR A 76 -0.66 3.67 -19.20
N GLN A 77 -0.33 4.17 -18.00
CA GLN A 77 -0.94 5.36 -17.39
C GLN A 77 -2.48 5.26 -17.28
N CYS A 78 -2.99 4.09 -16.94
CA CYS A 78 -4.42 3.83 -16.74
C CYS A 78 -4.83 4.22 -15.31
N THR A 79 -5.05 5.51 -15.08
CA THR A 79 -5.31 6.09 -13.74
C THR A 79 -6.54 5.53 -13.04
N GLU A 80 -7.61 5.22 -13.78
CA GLU A 80 -8.81 4.62 -13.22
C GLU A 80 -8.55 3.19 -12.74
N THR A 81 -7.81 2.40 -13.53
CA THR A 81 -7.38 1.05 -13.15
C THR A 81 -6.45 1.08 -11.93
N LEU A 82 -5.50 2.02 -11.90
CA LEU A 82 -4.62 2.22 -10.73
C LEU A 82 -5.43 2.56 -9.48
N SER A 83 -6.46 3.42 -9.59
CA SER A 83 -7.34 3.74 -8.46
C SER A 83 -8.09 2.51 -7.94
N LYS A 84 -8.59 1.64 -8.85
CA LYS A 84 -9.25 0.38 -8.47
C LYS A 84 -8.29 -0.58 -7.76
N VAL A 85 -7.07 -0.71 -8.28
CA VAL A 85 -6.00 -1.51 -7.67
C VAL A 85 -5.65 -1.00 -6.28
N ASP A 86 -5.43 0.31 -6.15
CA ASP A 86 -5.08 0.97 -4.89
C ASP A 86 -6.11 0.66 -3.79
N LEU A 87 -7.40 0.88 -4.10
CA LEU A 87 -8.49 0.55 -3.18
C LEU A 87 -8.60 -0.94 -2.87
N LYS A 88 -8.39 -1.82 -3.85
CA LYS A 88 -8.42 -3.28 -3.61
C LYS A 88 -7.32 -3.69 -2.65
N LEU A 89 -6.10 -3.22 -2.85
CA LEU A 89 -4.96 -3.55 -1.99
C LEU A 89 -5.11 -2.95 -0.58
N VAL A 90 -5.68 -1.75 -0.44
CA VAL A 90 -6.08 -1.19 0.87
C VAL A 90 -7.03 -2.15 1.59
N ASN A 91 -8.06 -2.63 0.90
CA ASN A 91 -9.03 -3.56 1.47
C ASN A 91 -8.36 -4.88 1.90
N CYS A 92 -7.51 -5.46 1.07
CA CYS A 92 -6.74 -6.68 1.42
C CYS A 92 -5.83 -6.45 2.64
N CYS A 93 -5.11 -5.33 2.66
CA CYS A 93 -4.26 -4.93 3.78
C CYS A 93 -5.06 -4.78 5.09
N ASN A 94 -6.31 -4.34 5.01
CA ASN A 94 -7.19 -4.13 6.16
C ASN A 94 -7.85 -5.42 6.67
N THR A 95 -8.26 -6.32 5.78
CA THR A 95 -8.98 -7.55 6.14
C THR A 95 -8.06 -8.71 6.51
N THR A 96 -6.76 -8.60 6.23
CA THR A 96 -5.78 -9.64 6.59
C THR A 96 -5.54 -9.69 8.11
N ILE A 97 -6.14 -10.69 8.77
CA ILE A 97 -6.14 -10.87 10.24
C ILE A 97 -4.72 -10.94 10.83
N ARG A 98 -3.76 -11.51 10.11
CA ARG A 98 -2.36 -11.70 10.58
C ARG A 98 -1.35 -11.18 9.57
N LEU A 99 -1.57 -9.97 9.07
CA LEU A 99 -0.62 -9.33 8.15
C LEU A 99 0.77 -9.31 8.79
N LYS A 100 1.76 -9.94 8.15
CA LYS A 100 3.14 -10.00 8.66
C LYS A 100 3.87 -8.68 8.40
N THR A 101 5.02 -8.50 9.04
CA THR A 101 5.86 -7.31 8.83
C THR A 101 6.37 -7.25 7.39
N GLU A 102 6.80 -8.40 6.86
CA GLU A 102 7.31 -8.55 5.49
C GLU A 102 6.24 -8.15 4.47
N GLN A 103 5.02 -8.65 4.63
CA GLN A 103 3.89 -8.31 3.74
C GLN A 103 3.53 -6.83 3.81
N LEU A 104 3.59 -6.22 4.99
CA LEU A 104 3.37 -4.77 5.12
C LEU A 104 4.46 -3.96 4.40
N LEU A 105 5.72 -4.40 4.47
CA LEU A 105 6.83 -3.77 3.77
C LEU A 105 6.73 -3.96 2.25
N GLU A 106 6.26 -5.12 1.78
CA GLU A 106 5.96 -5.38 0.36
C GLU A 106 4.93 -4.39 -0.17
N TYR A 107 3.80 -4.22 0.53
CA TYR A 107 2.81 -3.21 0.15
C TYR A 107 3.39 -1.78 0.14
N ILE A 108 4.23 -1.41 1.12
CA ILE A 108 4.85 -0.07 1.13
C ILE A 108 5.73 0.14 -0.08
N LEU A 109 6.58 -0.84 -0.42
CA LEU A 109 7.48 -0.76 -1.56
C LEU A 109 6.72 -0.69 -2.88
N GLU A 110 5.69 -1.51 -3.04
CA GLU A 110 4.85 -1.52 -4.23
C GLU A 110 4.04 -0.24 -4.36
N ALA A 111 3.49 0.26 -3.26
CA ALA A 111 2.74 1.51 -3.25
C ALA A 111 3.60 2.72 -3.58
N GLU A 112 4.86 2.73 -3.12
CA GLU A 112 5.82 3.78 -3.47
C GLU A 112 6.28 3.66 -4.93
N LEU A 113 6.49 2.44 -5.43
CA LEU A 113 6.95 2.20 -6.79
C LEU A 113 5.91 2.59 -7.86
N TYR A 114 4.62 2.40 -7.56
CA TYR A 114 3.52 2.62 -8.50
C TYR A 114 2.57 3.76 -8.09
N ASP A 115 3.02 4.63 -7.18
CA ASP A 115 2.28 5.81 -6.70
C ASP A 115 0.87 5.51 -6.13
N LEU A 116 0.69 4.36 -5.48
CA LEU A 116 -0.57 3.94 -4.85
C LEU A 116 -0.76 4.66 -3.50
N THR A 117 -1.22 5.90 -3.57
CA THR A 117 -1.23 6.82 -2.42
C THR A 117 -2.13 6.32 -1.27
N ASN A 118 -3.28 5.71 -1.55
CA ASN A 118 -4.18 5.26 -0.48
C ASN A 118 -3.58 4.06 0.26
N LEU A 119 -3.00 3.11 -0.47
CA LEU A 119 -2.30 1.96 0.09
C LEU A 119 -1.10 2.42 0.92
N LEU A 120 -0.27 3.33 0.40
CA LEU A 120 0.90 3.83 1.11
C LEU A 120 0.51 4.46 2.46
N ASN A 121 -0.49 5.36 2.45
CA ASN A 121 -0.96 6.01 3.68
C ASN A 121 -1.55 5.00 4.67
N ASN A 122 -2.38 4.08 4.21
CA ASN A 122 -2.95 3.01 5.04
C ASN A 122 -1.85 2.12 5.66
N CYS A 123 -0.80 1.80 4.92
CA CYS A 123 0.33 1.03 5.43
C CYS A 123 1.15 1.82 6.47
N ILE A 124 1.39 3.12 6.23
CA ILE A 124 2.09 4.01 7.19
C ILE A 124 1.32 4.09 8.51
N GLU A 125 -0.01 4.21 8.47
CA GLU A 125 -0.86 4.22 9.67
C GLU A 125 -0.79 2.89 10.46
N LYS A 126 -0.57 1.76 9.78
CA LYS A 126 -0.41 0.45 10.42
C LYS A 126 1.00 0.20 10.95
N ALA A 127 2.02 0.87 10.41
CA ALA A 127 3.42 0.63 10.75
C ALA A 127 3.72 0.70 12.28
N PRO A 128 3.17 1.65 13.06
CA PRO A 128 3.40 1.72 14.51
C PRO A 128 2.96 0.47 15.29
N ARG A 129 2.04 -0.35 14.75
CA ARG A 129 1.56 -1.59 15.38
C ARG A 129 2.59 -2.73 15.31
N ARG A 130 3.72 -2.52 14.62
CA ARG A 130 4.81 -3.50 14.50
C ARG A 130 5.95 -3.14 15.44
N LYS A 131 6.60 -4.17 15.99
CA LYS A 131 7.87 -4.04 16.71
C LYS A 131 8.86 -3.30 15.81
N PHE A 132 9.43 -2.22 16.34
CA PHE A 132 10.28 -1.33 15.55
C PHE A 132 11.56 -2.02 15.07
N THR A 133 12.20 -2.82 15.93
CA THR A 133 13.42 -3.59 15.58
C THR A 133 13.20 -4.50 14.39
N ALA A 134 12.15 -5.33 14.42
CA ALA A 134 11.76 -6.20 13.31
C ALA A 134 11.45 -5.43 12.01
N PHE A 135 11.08 -4.16 12.12
CA PHE A 135 10.80 -3.30 10.97
C PHE A 135 12.11 -2.77 10.36
N VAL A 136 13.02 -2.24 11.17
CA VAL A 136 14.27 -1.58 10.72
C VAL A 136 15.33 -2.57 10.26
N GLU A 137 15.41 -3.74 10.90
CA GLU A 137 16.35 -4.81 10.55
C GLU A 137 15.97 -5.54 9.27
N ASN A 138 14.74 -5.36 8.78
CA ASN A 138 14.28 -6.02 7.57
C ASN A 138 14.95 -5.42 6.31
N PRO A 139 15.54 -6.24 5.41
CA PRO A 139 16.18 -5.76 4.18
C PRO A 139 15.26 -4.96 3.26
N GLN A 140 13.95 -5.24 3.24
CA GLN A 140 12.97 -4.48 2.45
C GLN A 140 12.81 -3.05 2.98
N PHE A 141 12.90 -2.84 4.29
CA PHE A 141 12.83 -1.50 4.87
C PHE A 141 13.97 -0.60 4.37
N GLN A 142 15.14 -1.18 4.10
CA GLN A 142 16.27 -0.42 3.57
C GLN A 142 15.99 0.13 2.17
N LYS A 143 15.16 -0.54 1.37
CA LYS A 143 14.78 -0.13 0.01
C LYS A 143 13.75 0.99 -0.05
N ILE A 144 13.04 1.27 1.05
CA ILE A 144 12.05 2.35 1.13
C ILE A 144 12.76 3.70 1.05
N SER A 145 12.19 4.67 0.33
CA SER A 145 12.77 6.02 0.23
C SER A 145 12.88 6.70 1.61
N PRO A 146 13.83 7.65 1.75
CA PRO A 146 13.92 8.49 2.93
C PRO A 146 12.59 9.19 3.27
N GLY A 147 11.88 9.73 2.27
CA GLY A 147 10.62 10.44 2.51
C GLY A 147 9.54 9.56 3.12
N THR A 148 9.40 8.30 2.67
CA THR A 148 8.47 7.36 3.27
C THR A 148 8.92 6.92 4.67
N LYS A 149 10.24 6.70 4.87
CA LYS A 149 10.79 6.41 6.21
C LYS A 149 10.49 7.53 7.20
N ASP A 150 10.62 8.79 6.80
CA ASP A 150 10.31 9.95 7.63
C ASP A 150 8.83 9.97 8.03
N LYS A 151 7.92 9.69 7.10
CA LYS A 151 6.48 9.57 7.39
C LYS A 151 6.20 8.45 8.40
N ILE A 152 6.87 7.29 8.26
CA ILE A 152 6.73 6.16 9.19
C ILE A 152 7.25 6.55 10.59
N CYS A 153 8.42 7.17 10.67
CA CYS A 153 9.00 7.65 11.93
C CYS A 153 8.10 8.69 12.61
N LEU A 154 7.58 9.66 11.84
CA LEU A 154 6.65 10.66 12.34
C LEU A 154 5.35 10.03 12.87
N MET A 155 4.79 9.05 12.14
CA MET A 155 3.59 8.35 12.58
C MET A 155 3.83 7.54 13.87
N ARG A 156 4.99 6.90 13.99
CA ARG A 156 5.41 6.24 15.24
C ARG A 156 5.52 7.23 16.39
N TRP A 157 6.15 8.39 16.16
CA TRP A 157 6.29 9.44 17.16
C TRP A 157 4.92 9.94 17.63
N LYS A 158 3.99 10.23 16.71
CA LYS A 158 2.60 10.61 17.04
C LYS A 158 1.92 9.58 17.95
N ASN A 159 2.15 8.28 17.71
CA ASN A 159 1.59 7.25 18.56
C ASN A 159 2.24 7.19 19.95
N VAL A 160 3.56 7.43 20.05
CA VAL A 160 4.26 7.53 21.35
C VAL A 160 3.76 8.74 22.13
N ASP A 161 3.70 9.92 21.50
CA ASP A 161 3.21 11.16 22.10
C ASP A 161 1.77 10.99 22.64
N ARG A 162 0.89 10.36 21.85
CA ARG A 162 -0.47 10.01 22.31
C ARG A 162 -0.44 9.12 23.56
N ILE A 163 0.36 8.06 23.59
CA ILE A 163 0.44 7.16 24.74
C ILE A 163 0.97 7.89 25.98
N ILE A 164 2.00 8.73 25.84
CA ILE A 164 2.57 9.51 26.94
C ILE A 164 1.51 10.45 27.53
N ASN A 165 0.76 11.14 26.68
CA ASN A 165 -0.30 12.06 27.11
C ASN A 165 -1.52 11.34 27.74
N GLU A 166 -1.69 10.04 27.46
CA GLU A 166 -2.72 9.20 28.08
C GLU A 166 -2.27 8.58 29.43
N ILE A 167 -0.99 8.68 29.81
CA ILE A 167 -0.50 8.17 31.10
C ILE A 167 -0.97 9.12 32.22
N PRO A 168 -1.80 8.65 33.18
CA PRO A 168 -2.21 9.47 34.30
C PRO A 168 -1.01 9.83 35.18
N VAL A 169 -0.78 11.13 35.33
CA VAL A 169 0.25 11.65 36.24
C VAL A 169 -0.33 11.68 37.65
N TYR A 170 0.05 10.69 38.46
CA TYR A 170 -0.31 10.68 39.89
C TYR A 170 0.62 11.61 40.65
N THR A 171 0.06 12.65 41.27
CA THR A 171 0.78 13.49 42.23
C THR A 171 0.49 12.98 43.63
N ILE A 172 1.52 12.47 44.33
CA ILE A 172 1.40 12.12 45.74
C ILE A 172 1.72 13.38 46.56
N SER A 173 0.75 13.88 47.32
CA SER A 173 1.00 15.00 48.24
C SER A 173 1.91 14.55 49.39
N GLN A 174 2.73 15.47 49.89
CA GLN A 174 3.67 15.22 50.98
C GLN A 174 2.97 14.69 52.25
N GLU A 175 1.76 15.18 52.53
CA GLU A 175 0.92 14.67 53.62
C GLU A 175 0.51 13.21 53.41
N LYS A 176 0.06 12.84 52.20
CA LYS A 176 -0.33 11.45 51.89
C LYS A 176 0.86 10.51 51.95
N PHE A 177 2.03 10.96 51.49
CA PHE A 177 3.27 10.18 51.59
C PHE A 177 3.69 9.98 53.06
N THR A 178 3.62 11.03 53.87
CA THR A 178 3.95 10.98 55.30
C THR A 178 2.99 10.07 56.07
N ALA A 179 1.68 10.15 55.78
CA ALA A 179 0.69 9.27 56.38
C ALA A 179 0.88 7.79 55.98
N MET A 180 1.26 7.53 54.72
CA MET A 180 1.56 6.17 54.25
C MET A 180 2.82 5.61 54.91
N ARG A 181 3.87 6.43 55.03
CA ARG A 181 5.11 6.08 55.70
C ARG A 181 4.86 5.74 57.17
N ASN A 182 4.11 6.57 57.90
CA ASN A 182 3.84 6.32 59.31
C ASN A 182 3.05 5.02 59.53
N LYS A 183 2.02 4.76 58.71
CA LYS A 183 1.29 3.48 58.75
C LYS A 183 2.17 2.27 58.46
N PHE A 184 3.17 2.43 57.60
CA PHE A 184 4.12 1.35 57.29
C PHE A 184 5.09 1.12 58.44
N THR A 185 5.55 2.18 59.11
CA THR A 185 6.39 2.09 60.32
C THR A 185 5.63 1.43 61.47
N ASP A 186 4.38 1.83 61.72
CA ASP A 186 3.53 1.22 62.76
C ASP A 186 3.28 -0.29 62.51
N TYR A 187 3.21 -0.71 61.24
CA TYR A 187 3.06 -2.13 60.88
C TYR A 187 4.34 -2.95 61.07
N MET A 188 5.51 -2.31 61.01
CA MET A 188 6.81 -2.99 61.18
C MET A 188 7.28 -3.02 62.63
N GLU A 189 6.73 -2.17 63.49
CA GLU A 189 7.07 -2.04 64.91
C GLU A 189 6.06 -2.72 65.86
N GLY A 190 4.97 -3.28 65.33
CA GLY A 190 3.97 -4.08 66.07
C GLY A 190 4.05 -5.57 65.75
#